data_AF-A0A9D8CC70-F1
#
_entry.id   AF-A0A9D8CC70-F1
#
_cell.length_a   1.000
_cell.length_b   1.000
_cell.length_c   1.000
_cell.angle_alpha   90.00
_cell.angle_beta   90.00
_cell.angle_gamma   90.00
#
_symmetry.space_group_name_H-M   'P 1'
#
loop_
_entity.id
_entity.type
_entity.pdbx_description
1 polymer ?
#
loop_
_entity_poly.entity_id
_entity_poly.type
_entity_poly.pdbx_seq_one_letter_code
_entity_poly.pdbx_strand_id
1 'polypeptide(L)'
;MNSTPHFVWDYLPFWVVNYGLAVVMWSCIARFLLGFFAFRLQTNYIWRAFVGLTQWAVTATAWVTPRYIHPILLPPIAALWLFYLRIAVFLAMWNAGMTPSIAPPAAG
;
A
#
# COMPACT_ATOMS: atom_id res chain seq x y z
N MET A 1 12.43 -33.83 11.27
CA MET A 1 13.15 -32.55 11.43
C MET A 1 12.09 -31.47 11.47
N ASN A 2 11.73 -31.01 12.68
CA ASN A 2 10.69 -30.00 12.85
C ASN A 2 11.30 -28.63 12.61
N SER A 3 11.31 -28.20 11.35
CA SER A 3 11.68 -26.84 10.99
C SER A 3 10.58 -25.92 11.50
N THR A 4 10.80 -25.30 12.66
CA THR A 4 9.96 -24.18 13.11
C THR A 4 9.96 -23.12 12.01
N PRO A 5 8.79 -22.69 11.51
CA PRO A 5 8.74 -21.75 10.41
C PRO A 5 9.42 -20.43 10.80
N HIS A 6 10.28 -19.92 9.93
CA HIS A 6 11.00 -18.68 10.15
C HIS A 6 10.08 -17.49 9.89
N PHE A 7 9.82 -16.71 10.95
CA PHE A 7 8.91 -15.56 10.98
C PHE A 7 9.06 -14.58 9.80
N VAL A 8 10.28 -14.37 9.31
CA VAL A 8 10.54 -13.44 8.20
C VAL A 8 10.42 -14.12 6.83
N TRP A 9 10.95 -15.34 6.69
CA TRP A 9 11.15 -15.95 5.37
C TRP A 9 9.89 -16.68 4.89
N ASP A 10 9.20 -17.36 5.79
CA ASP A 10 8.01 -18.16 5.45
C ASP A 10 6.77 -17.29 5.26
N TYR A 11 6.79 -16.08 5.84
CA TYR A 11 5.71 -15.09 5.71
C TYR A 11 6.08 -13.96 4.74
N LEU A 12 7.08 -14.16 3.88
CA LEU A 12 7.47 -13.19 2.84
C LEU A 12 6.28 -12.70 2.01
N PRO A 13 5.35 -13.56 1.54
CA PRO A 13 4.18 -13.08 0.80
C PRO A 13 3.35 -12.06 1.60
N PHE A 14 3.17 -12.29 2.90
CA PHE A 14 2.46 -11.37 3.78
C PHE A 14 3.19 -10.04 3.90
N TRP A 15 4.49 -10.08 4.19
CA TRP A 15 5.30 -8.88 4.35
C TRP A 15 5.33 -8.06 3.06
N VAL A 16 5.64 -8.69 1.94
CA VAL A 16 5.79 -8.02 0.64
C VAL A 16 4.48 -7.36 0.21
N VAL A 17 3.35 -8.08 0.26
CA VAL A 17 2.08 -7.52 -0.21
C VAL A 17 1.59 -6.43 0.74
N ASN A 18 1.58 -6.70 2.04
CA ASN A 18 0.99 -5.79 3.03
C ASN A 18 1.80 -4.50 3.19
N TYR A 19 3.14 -4.60 3.16
CA TYR A 19 4.02 -3.43 3.23
C TYR A 19 4.22 -2.77 1.87
N GLY A 20 4.18 -3.51 0.77
CA GLY A 20 4.18 -2.94 -0.58
C GLY A 20 2.99 -2.00 -0.79
N LEU A 21 1.78 -2.44 -0.38
CA LEU A 21 0.60 -1.57 -0.38
C LEU A 21 0.77 -0.35 0.53
N ALA A 22 1.38 -0.52 1.72
CA ALA A 22 1.66 0.59 2.62
C ALA A 22 2.62 1.61 2.01
N VAL A 23 3.67 1.17 1.31
CA VAL A 23 4.63 2.05 0.62
C VAL A 23 3.91 2.89 -0.43
N VAL A 24 3.03 2.29 -1.23
CA VAL A 24 2.27 3.03 -2.26
C VAL A 24 1.26 3.98 -1.62
N MET A 25 0.57 3.56 -0.55
CA MET A 25 -0.36 4.39 0.21
C MET A 25 0.33 5.65 0.74
N TRP A 26 1.46 5.49 1.45
CA TRP A 26 2.23 6.63 1.97
C TRP A 26 2.85 7.47 0.85
N SER A 27 3.23 6.85 -0.27
CA SER A 27 3.70 7.56 -1.46
C SER A 27 2.61 8.45 -2.07
N CYS A 28 1.34 8.08 -1.99
CA CYS A 28 0.24 8.92 -2.46
C CYS A 28 0.10 10.20 -1.61
N ILE A 29 0.26 10.08 -0.29
CA ILE A 29 0.28 11.22 0.64
C ILE A 29 1.49 12.10 0.36
N ALA A 30 2.68 11.51 0.20
CA ALA A 30 3.88 12.25 -0.15
C ALA A 30 3.73 12.99 -1.50
N ARG A 31 3.17 12.33 -2.53
CA ARG A 31 2.88 12.93 -3.84
C ARG A 31 1.94 14.12 -3.71
N PHE A 32 0.89 14.01 -2.88
CA PHE A 32 -0.03 15.11 -2.63
C PHE A 32 0.67 16.31 -2.00
N LEU A 33 1.46 16.07 -0.94
CA LEU A 33 2.19 17.12 -0.23
C LEU A 33 3.26 17.78 -1.13
N LEU A 34 3.98 16.98 -1.92
CA LEU A 34 4.94 17.48 -2.91
C LEU A 34 4.24 18.29 -4.03
N GLY A 35 2.97 17.96 -4.33
CA GLY A 35 2.12 18.66 -5.27
C GLY A 35 2.01 20.17 -5.01
N PHE A 36 2.02 20.59 -3.74
CA PHE A 36 2.00 22.00 -3.36
C PHE A 36 3.27 22.76 -3.76
N PHE A 37 4.40 22.05 -3.92
CA PHE A 37 5.69 22.60 -4.33
C PHE A 37 6.03 22.29 -5.79
N ALA A 38 5.15 21.54 -6.49
CA ALA A 38 5.49 20.83 -7.72
C ALA A 38 5.81 21.70 -8.93
N PHE A 39 5.46 23.00 -8.93
CA PHE A 39 5.81 23.92 -10.02
C PHE A 39 7.32 23.96 -10.28
N ARG A 40 8.17 23.73 -9.25
CA ARG A 40 9.63 23.70 -9.39
C ARG A 40 10.23 22.29 -9.56
N LEU A 41 9.41 21.23 -9.55
CA LEU A 41 9.85 19.84 -9.39
C LEU A 41 9.49 18.92 -10.58
N GLN A 42 8.79 19.40 -11.61
CA GLN A 42 8.28 18.58 -12.72
C GLN A 42 9.35 17.70 -13.38
N THR A 43 10.60 18.18 -13.49
CA THR A 43 11.74 17.44 -14.06
C THR A 43 12.53 16.59 -13.06
N ASN A 44 12.24 16.72 -11.76
CA ASN A 44 12.99 16.05 -10.70
C ASN A 44 12.65 14.55 -10.65
N TYR A 45 13.68 13.70 -10.54
CA TYR A 45 13.53 12.25 -10.43
C TYR A 45 12.69 11.83 -9.22
N ILE A 46 12.74 12.59 -8.11
CA ILE A 46 11.94 12.33 -6.91
C ILE A 46 10.46 12.40 -7.25
N TRP A 47 10.03 13.47 -7.93
CA TRP A 47 8.65 13.63 -8.38
C TRP A 47 8.22 12.49 -9.31
N ARG A 48 9.06 12.15 -10.30
CA ARG A 48 8.78 11.06 -11.25
C ARG A 48 8.64 9.70 -10.56
N ALA A 49 9.45 9.42 -9.54
CA ALA A 49 9.36 8.19 -8.76
C ALA A 49 8.02 8.09 -8.01
N PHE A 50 7.62 9.16 -7.30
CA PHE A 50 6.32 9.19 -6.62
C PHE A 50 5.14 9.08 -7.59
N VAL A 51 5.21 9.76 -8.74
CA VAL A 51 4.19 9.62 -9.79
C VAL A 51 4.15 8.19 -10.30
N GLY A 52 5.28 7.60 -10.70
CA GLY A 52 5.35 6.23 -11.22
C GLY A 52 4.82 5.18 -10.24
N LEU A 53 5.17 5.30 -8.96
CA LEU A 53 4.71 4.38 -7.91
C LEU A 53 3.20 4.45 -7.64
N THR A 54 2.59 5.61 -7.80
CA THR A 54 1.20 5.87 -7.34
C THR A 54 0.19 5.98 -8.48
N GLN A 55 0.63 6.20 -9.72
CA GLN A 55 -0.25 6.54 -10.83
C GLN A 55 -1.30 5.47 -11.10
N TRP A 56 -0.94 4.19 -11.01
CA TRP A 56 -1.87 3.09 -11.20
C TRP A 56 -2.99 3.12 -10.15
N ALA A 57 -2.66 3.37 -8.88
CA ALA A 57 -3.63 3.44 -7.79
C ALA A 57 -4.54 4.68 -7.91
N VAL A 58 -3.97 5.83 -8.30
CA VAL A 58 -4.72 7.06 -8.57
C VAL A 58 -5.70 6.87 -9.73
N THR A 59 -5.27 6.18 -10.79
CA THR A 59 -6.12 5.92 -11.97
C THR A 59 -7.26 4.97 -11.63
N ALA A 60 -6.99 3.90 -10.88
CA ALA A 60 -8.03 2.99 -10.39
C ALA A 60 -9.04 3.72 -9.50
N THR A 61 -8.55 4.59 -8.62
CA THR A 61 -9.40 5.40 -7.73
C THR A 61 -10.28 6.37 -8.51
N ALA A 62 -9.77 6.97 -9.59
CA ALA A 62 -10.53 7.88 -10.43
C ALA A 62 -11.74 7.21 -11.12
N TRP A 63 -11.74 5.89 -11.29
CA TRP A 63 -12.87 5.16 -11.87
C TRP A 63 -14.06 5.03 -10.90
N VAL A 64 -13.78 4.92 -9.60
CA VAL A 64 -14.81 4.83 -8.55
C VAL A 64 -15.17 6.19 -7.96
N THR A 65 -14.35 7.21 -8.22
CA THR A 65 -14.52 8.57 -7.67
C THR A 65 -15.36 9.44 -8.60
N PRO A 66 -16.39 10.15 -8.10
CA PRO A 66 -17.18 11.08 -8.92
C PRO A 66 -16.34 12.20 -9.57
N ARG A 67 -16.73 12.61 -10.77
CA ARG A 67 -15.97 13.57 -11.59
C ARG A 67 -15.95 15.01 -11.05
N TYR A 68 -16.80 15.35 -10.09
CA TYR A 68 -16.79 16.69 -9.46
C TYR A 68 -15.64 16.87 -8.47
N ILE A 69 -14.94 15.80 -8.08
CA ILE A 69 -13.78 15.89 -7.19
C ILE A 69 -12.58 16.45 -7.97
N HIS A 70 -11.93 17.46 -7.40
CA HIS A 70 -10.76 18.07 -8.01
C HIS A 70 -9.61 17.05 -8.14
N PRO A 71 -8.92 16.95 -9.31
CA PRO A 71 -7.88 15.94 -9.54
C PRO A 71 -6.73 15.95 -8.52
N ILE A 72 -6.44 17.10 -7.91
CA ILE A 72 -5.42 17.23 -6.85
C ILE A 72 -5.72 16.38 -5.61
N LEU A 73 -7.00 16.07 -5.35
CA LEU A 73 -7.44 15.26 -4.20
C LEU A 73 -7.44 13.76 -4.50
N LEU A 74 -7.21 13.35 -5.75
CA LEU A 74 -7.20 11.92 -6.10
C LEU A 74 -6.08 11.12 -5.41
N PRO A 75 -4.83 11.63 -5.25
CA PRO A 75 -3.81 10.91 -4.50
C PRO A 75 -4.19 10.60 -3.04
N PRO A 76 -4.64 11.54 -2.19
CA PRO A 76 -5.06 11.20 -0.83
C PRO A 76 -6.31 10.30 -0.79
N ILE A 77 -7.25 10.43 -1.73
CA ILE A 77 -8.38 9.49 -1.84
C ILE A 77 -7.88 8.09 -2.21
N ALA A 78 -6.88 7.97 -3.10
CA ALA A 78 -6.27 6.70 -3.45
C ALA A 78 -5.56 6.07 -2.24
N ALA A 79 -4.93 6.87 -1.38
CA ALA A 79 -4.37 6.38 -0.12
C ALA A 79 -5.44 5.75 0.78
N LEU A 80 -6.63 6.36 0.88
CA LEU A 80 -7.76 5.80 1.63
C LEU A 80 -8.24 4.46 1.04
N TRP A 81 -8.36 4.35 -0.28
CA TRP A 81 -8.69 3.06 -0.92
C TRP A 81 -7.60 2.01 -0.72
N LEU A 82 -6.33 2.38 -0.80
CA LEU A 82 -5.20 1.49 -0.54
C LEU A 82 -5.19 1.02 0.93
N PHE A 83 -5.61 1.85 1.87
CA PHE A 83 -5.78 1.45 3.28
C PHE A 83 -6.87 0.38 3.43
N TYR A 84 -8.03 0.58 2.80
CA TYR A 84 -9.08 -0.43 2.79
C TYR A 84 -8.66 -1.72 2.08
N LEU A 85 -7.99 -1.60 0.94
CA LEU A 85 -7.42 -2.74 0.22
C LEU A 85 -6.42 -3.50 1.10
N ARG A 86 -5.59 -2.80 1.86
CA ARG A 86 -4.63 -3.38 2.79
C ARG A 86 -5.32 -4.17 3.90
N ILE A 87 -6.41 -3.64 4.46
CA ILE A 87 -7.23 -4.37 5.45
C ILE A 87 -7.85 -5.61 4.80
N ALA A 88 -8.44 -5.48 3.61
CA ALA A 88 -9.06 -6.60 2.90
C ALA A 88 -8.04 -7.72 2.60
N VAL A 89 -6.85 -7.36 2.12
CA VAL A 89 -5.74 -8.29 1.88
C VAL A 89 -5.29 -8.94 3.17
N PHE A 90 -5.11 -8.17 4.26
CA PHE A 90 -4.77 -8.72 5.56
C PHE A 90 -5.79 -9.78 6.01
N LEU A 91 -7.08 -9.48 5.92
CA LEU A 91 -8.15 -10.41 6.30
C LEU A 91 -8.16 -11.65 5.40
N ALA A 92 -7.95 -11.49 4.10
CA ALA A 92 -7.85 -12.62 3.17
C ALA A 92 -6.67 -13.55 3.51
N MET A 93 -5.50 -12.98 3.80
CA MET A 93 -4.31 -13.73 4.18
C MET A 93 -4.46 -14.38 5.56
N TRP A 94 -5.12 -13.71 6.49
CA TRP A 94 -5.47 -14.26 7.80
C TRP A 94 -6.36 -15.49 7.66
N ASN A 95 -7.43 -15.39 6.87
CA ASN A 95 -8.32 -16.52 6.59
C ASN A 95 -7.62 -17.68 5.87
N ALA A 96 -6.57 -17.38 5.10
CA ALA A 96 -5.72 -18.38 4.44
C ALA A 96 -4.61 -18.95 5.35
N GLY A 97 -4.51 -18.53 6.62
CA GLY A 97 -3.45 -18.96 7.54
C GLY A 97 -2.04 -18.46 7.18
N MET A 98 -1.93 -17.44 6.31
CA MET A 98 -0.67 -16.88 5.82
C MET A 98 -0.15 -15.72 6.68
N THR A 99 -0.73 -15.50 7.84
CA THR A 99 -0.33 -14.43 8.77
C THR A 99 0.60 -14.96 9.85
N PRO A 100 1.68 -14.23 10.16
CA PRO A 100 2.60 -14.63 11.22
C PRO A 100 1.90 -14.56 12.58
N SER A 101 2.04 -15.63 13.36
CA SER A 101 1.58 -15.71 14.75
C SER A 101 2.78 -15.72 15.70
N ILE A 102 2.66 -14.98 16.81
CA ILE A 102 3.64 -14.96 17.90
C ILE A 102 3.24 -15.99 18.98
N ALA A 103 2.08 -16.63 18.85
CA ALA A 103 1.62 -17.61 19.82
C ALA A 103 2.55 -18.84 19.81
N PRO A 104 3.00 -19.32 20.99
CA PRO A 104 3.61 -20.64 21.10
C PRO A 104 2.66 -21.69 20.48
N PRO A 105 3.18 -22.74 19.82
CA PRO A 105 2.32 -23.85 19.41
C PRO A 105 1.56 -24.32 20.64
N ALA A 106 0.23 -24.39 20.55
CA ALA A 106 -0.60 -24.81 21.66
C ALA A 106 -0.07 -26.15 22.19
N ALA A 107 0.32 -26.19 23.46
CA ALA A 107 0.74 -27.42 24.12
C ALA A 107 -0.50 -28.32 24.22
N GLY A 108 -0.64 -29.21 23.23
CA GLY A 108 -1.52 -30.36 23.26
C GLY A 108 -0.74 -31.61 23.62
#